data_AF-A0A0A2L9H3-F1
#
_entry.id   AF-A0A0A2L9H3-F1
#
_cell.length_a   1.000
_cell.length_b   1.000
_cell.length_c   1.000
_cell.angle_alpha   90.00
_cell.angle_beta   90.00
_cell.angle_gamma   90.00
#
_symmetry.space_group_name_H-M   'P 1'
#
loop_
_entity.id
_entity.type
_entity.pdbx_description
1 polymer ?
#
loop_
_entity_poly.entity_id
_entity_poly.type
_entity_poly.pdbx_seq_one_letter_code
_entity_poly.pdbx_strand_id
1 'polypeptide(L)'
;MEESLDIEDFKVHSYEIDTSKSVPKLKGQSNFRDWETALYLALGANNRYYTHMISNGIIPLPTPPYYADTTPEAVRDMLVKEGLPVSSGNDCVPTISSTQIRTRIQVNVEANELLRKEYITKCINWQSCNSRACVQLRNTLGVEAKSLVSQKTDVREAFKKLKKTYASSSHQQAFVRYTKWVDLLFKNGTASNFVRKFQEALCDLTATAGALPPVVELCQFKMAIAENSRCHAFLQNLKVIEKDANLMDKVYVEFVDAETNNRSLSQLNNRHD
;
A
#
# COMPACT_ATOMS: atom_id res chain seq x y z
N MET A 1 3.18 10.52 -18.08
CA MET A 1 4.62 10.75 -17.90
C MET A 1 4.89 10.62 -16.41
N GLU A 2 5.46 9.51 -15.96
CA GLU A 2 5.99 9.46 -14.59
C GLU A 2 7.24 10.35 -14.57
N GLU A 3 7.22 11.41 -13.77
CA GLU A 3 8.43 12.19 -13.50
C GLU A 3 9.49 11.23 -12.94
N SER A 4 10.64 11.15 -13.60
CA SER A 4 11.79 10.42 -13.08
C SER A 4 12.23 11.12 -11.80
N LEU A 5 12.12 10.43 -10.66
CA LEU A 5 12.56 10.94 -9.38
C LEU A 5 14.04 10.61 -9.20
N ASP A 6 14.90 11.61 -9.36
CA ASP A 6 16.30 11.47 -9.01
C ASP A 6 16.48 11.64 -7.49
N ILE A 7 17.19 10.71 -6.86
CA ILE A 7 17.51 10.76 -5.43
C ILE A 7 18.39 11.95 -5.07
N GLU A 8 19.06 12.55 -6.04
CA GLU A 8 19.84 13.78 -5.87
C GLU A 8 18.95 14.98 -5.49
N ASP A 9 17.72 15.02 -6.01
CA ASP A 9 16.76 16.08 -5.72
C ASP A 9 16.06 15.91 -4.37
N PHE A 10 16.32 14.80 -3.66
CA PHE A 10 15.74 14.55 -2.35
C PHE A 10 16.15 15.62 -1.35
N LYS A 11 15.15 16.32 -0.82
CA LYS A 11 15.30 17.27 0.27
C LYS A 11 14.35 16.93 1.39
N VAL A 12 14.84 17.08 2.61
CA VAL A 12 14.02 16.99 3.80
C VAL A 12 13.25 18.29 3.97
N HIS A 13 11.94 18.19 4.14
CA HIS A 13 11.12 19.35 4.49
C HIS A 13 11.13 19.56 6.01
N SER A 14 11.25 20.81 6.45
CA SER A 14 11.22 21.17 7.88
C SER A 14 9.83 21.02 8.51
N TYR A 15 8.78 20.93 7.68
CA TYR A 15 7.37 20.86 8.08
C TYR A 15 6.76 19.46 7.91
N GLU A 16 7.58 18.40 7.90
CA GLU A 16 7.06 17.03 7.87
C GLU A 16 6.12 16.77 9.05
N ILE A 17 4.91 16.32 8.73
CA ILE A 17 3.84 16.05 9.67
C ILE A 17 4.09 14.68 10.31
N ASP A 18 3.83 14.58 11.61
CA ASP A 18 3.84 13.29 12.29
C ASP A 18 2.70 12.39 11.78
N THR A 19 3.08 11.36 11.01
CA THR A 19 2.15 10.38 10.44
C THR A 19 1.43 9.56 11.49
N SER A 20 1.92 9.52 12.74
CA SER A 20 1.31 8.75 13.82
C SER A 20 -0.08 9.25 14.22
N LYS A 21 -0.39 10.52 13.92
CA LYS A 21 -1.67 11.17 14.23
C LYS A 21 -2.69 11.03 13.10
N SER A 22 -2.22 10.92 11.86
CA SER A 22 -3.07 10.87 10.66
C SER A 22 -3.30 9.45 10.13
N VAL A 23 -2.45 8.49 10.50
CA VAL A 23 -2.55 7.10 10.05
C VAL A 23 -2.99 6.21 11.21
N PRO A 24 -4.06 5.39 11.06
CA PRO A 24 -4.46 4.45 12.09
C PRO A 24 -3.34 3.45 12.37
N LYS A 25 -3.19 2.94 13.59
CA LYS A 25 -2.15 1.93 13.86
C LYS A 25 -2.44 0.64 13.11
N LEU A 26 -1.45 0.07 12.43
CA LEU A 26 -1.57 -1.28 11.86
C LEU A 26 -1.69 -2.29 13.00
N LYS A 27 -2.85 -2.93 13.13
CA LYS A 27 -3.16 -3.92 14.18
C LYS A 27 -3.18 -5.34 13.63
N GLY A 28 -3.42 -5.50 12.34
CA GLY A 28 -3.42 -6.81 11.71
C GLY A 28 -4.02 -6.79 10.32
N GLN A 29 -4.45 -7.98 9.87
CA GLN A 29 -5.08 -8.16 8.55
C GLN A 29 -6.38 -7.35 8.41
N SER A 30 -7.13 -7.19 9.49
CA SER A 30 -8.45 -6.55 9.49
C SER A 30 -8.44 -5.09 9.06
N ASN A 31 -7.36 -4.36 9.33
CA ASN A 31 -7.24 -2.94 8.99
C ASN A 31 -6.09 -2.64 8.02
N PHE A 32 -5.51 -3.66 7.39
CA PHE A 32 -4.33 -3.48 6.54
C PHE A 32 -4.61 -2.58 5.34
N ARG A 33 -5.76 -2.70 4.67
CA ARG A 33 -6.08 -1.90 3.48
C ARG A 33 -6.29 -0.42 3.80
N ASP A 34 -7.03 -0.13 4.86
CA ASP A 34 -7.24 1.24 5.33
C ASP A 34 -5.92 1.86 5.78
N TRP A 35 -5.11 1.09 6.50
CA TRP A 35 -3.76 1.50 6.91
C TRP A 35 -2.84 1.75 5.72
N GLU A 36 -2.79 0.85 4.73
CA GLU A 36 -1.96 0.97 3.53
C GLU A 36 -2.31 2.26 2.78
N THR A 37 -3.61 2.53 2.59
CA THR A 37 -4.11 3.73 1.92
C THR A 37 -3.75 5.00 2.68
N ALA A 38 -4.02 5.05 3.99
CA ALA A 38 -3.72 6.20 4.82
C ALA A 38 -2.19 6.47 4.92
N LEU A 39 -1.38 5.41 4.99
CA LEU A 39 0.07 5.50 4.98
C LEU A 39 0.57 6.15 3.68
N TYR A 40 0.11 5.69 2.52
CA TYR A 40 0.52 6.26 1.23
C TYR A 40 0.18 7.75 1.11
N LEU A 41 -1.00 8.16 1.56
CA LEU A 41 -1.42 9.55 1.57
C LEU A 41 -0.54 10.40 2.50
N ALA A 42 -0.28 9.92 3.71
CA ALA A 42 0.51 10.64 4.70
C ALA A 42 2.00 10.76 4.28
N LEU A 43 2.58 9.69 3.75
CA LEU A 43 3.95 9.72 3.24
C LEU A 43 4.05 10.64 2.03
N GLY A 44 3.11 10.57 1.08
CA GLY A 44 3.08 11.42 -0.10
C GLY A 44 2.94 12.90 0.23
N ALA A 45 2.14 13.24 1.25
CA ALA A 45 1.99 14.61 1.74
C ALA A 45 3.29 15.16 2.35
N ASN A 46 4.06 14.33 3.06
CA ASN A 46 5.35 14.73 3.63
C ASN A 46 6.43 14.86 2.56
N ASN A 47 6.61 13.78 1.78
CA ASN A 47 7.58 13.73 0.72
C ASN A 47 7.26 12.56 -0.23
N ARG A 48 7.02 12.88 -1.52
CA ARG A 48 6.76 11.88 -2.56
C ARG A 48 7.81 10.76 -2.60
N TYR A 49 9.09 11.06 -2.32
CA TYR A 49 10.17 10.08 -2.31
C TYR A 49 9.92 8.92 -1.34
N TYR A 50 9.25 9.18 -0.19
CA TYR A 50 8.92 8.12 0.77
C TYR A 50 7.95 7.11 0.19
N THR A 51 6.91 7.58 -0.51
CA THR A 51 5.94 6.72 -1.21
C THR A 51 6.62 5.89 -2.30
N HIS A 52 7.52 6.50 -3.08
CA HIS A 52 8.25 5.79 -4.15
C HIS A 52 9.27 4.78 -3.63
N MET A 53 9.86 4.99 -2.45
CA MET A 53 10.68 3.99 -1.79
C MET A 53 9.89 2.73 -1.44
N ILE A 54 8.66 2.88 -0.92
CA ILE A 54 7.87 1.72 -0.45
C ILE A 54 7.07 1.02 -1.54
N SER A 55 6.53 1.74 -2.54
CA SER A 55 5.57 1.19 -3.51
C SER A 55 6.22 0.21 -4.48
N ASN A 56 7.18 0.72 -5.27
CA ASN A 56 7.75 0.00 -6.41
C ASN A 56 9.27 -0.14 -6.30
N GLY A 57 9.91 0.52 -5.32
CA GLY A 57 11.37 0.59 -5.24
C GLY A 57 11.98 1.31 -6.43
N ILE A 58 11.26 2.33 -6.93
CA ILE A 58 11.67 3.16 -8.08
C ILE A 58 12.98 3.90 -7.77
N ILE A 59 13.28 4.07 -6.47
CA ILE A 59 14.54 4.62 -5.98
C ILE A 59 15.40 3.45 -5.45
N PRO A 60 16.10 2.70 -6.32
CA PRO A 60 16.99 1.64 -5.88
C PRO A 60 18.17 2.22 -5.11
N LEU A 61 18.85 1.35 -4.35
CA LEU A 61 20.15 1.69 -3.78
C LEU A 61 21.10 2.10 -4.91
N PRO A 62 21.81 3.24 -4.83
CA PRO A 62 22.74 3.66 -5.86
C PRO A 62 23.80 2.60 -6.13
N THR A 63 24.08 2.36 -7.41
CA THR A 63 25.14 1.44 -7.84
C THR A 63 26.48 2.19 -7.97
N PRO A 64 27.61 1.60 -7.54
CA PRO A 64 28.91 2.21 -7.76
C PRO A 64 29.15 2.51 -9.25
N PRO A 65 29.62 3.72 -9.60
CA PRO A 65 29.96 4.05 -10.98
C PRO A 65 31.24 3.30 -11.40
N TYR A 66 31.42 3.19 -12.72
CA TYR A 66 32.67 2.67 -13.27
C TYR A 66 33.76 3.73 -13.14
N TYR A 67 34.89 3.36 -12.55
CA TYR A 67 36.07 4.21 -12.47
C TYR A 67 37.06 3.80 -13.55
N ALA A 68 37.58 4.78 -14.29
CA ALA A 68 38.63 4.55 -15.26
C ALA A 68 39.91 4.08 -14.55
N ASP A 69 40.63 3.14 -15.15
CA ASP A 69 41.94 2.73 -14.66
C ASP A 69 42.95 3.86 -14.87
N THR A 70 43.66 4.22 -13.80
CA THR A 70 44.64 5.32 -13.79
C THR A 70 46.08 4.82 -13.81
N THR A 71 46.30 3.51 -13.97
CA THR A 71 47.65 2.96 -14.14
C THR A 71 48.24 3.37 -15.49
N PRO A 72 49.55 3.69 -15.55
CA PRO A 72 50.20 4.08 -16.81
C PRO A 72 50.04 3.05 -17.93
N GLU A 73 50.02 1.77 -17.59
CA GLU A 73 49.85 0.65 -18.53
C GLU A 73 48.44 0.62 -19.12
N ALA A 74 47.41 0.68 -18.27
CA ALA A 74 46.02 0.69 -18.75
C ALA A 74 45.68 1.95 -19.55
N VAL A 75 46.22 3.11 -19.14
CA VAL A 75 46.07 4.36 -19.89
C VAL A 75 46.81 4.28 -21.23
N ARG A 76 48.00 3.67 -21.28
CA ARG A 76 48.71 3.44 -22.55
C ARG A 76 47.87 2.55 -23.47
N ASP A 77 47.35 1.44 -22.98
CA ASP A 77 46.52 0.53 -23.77
C ASP A 77 45.22 1.19 -24.26
N MET A 78 44.63 2.06 -23.43
CA MET A 78 43.46 2.87 -23.81
C MET A 78 43.81 3.86 -24.93
N LEU A 79 44.93 4.58 -24.82
CA LEU A 79 45.38 5.53 -25.83
C LEU A 79 45.75 4.84 -27.16
N VAL A 80 46.31 3.62 -27.11
CA VAL A 80 46.52 2.77 -28.30
C VAL A 80 45.19 2.43 -28.97
N LYS A 81 44.17 2.02 -28.17
CA LYS A 81 42.85 1.66 -28.67
C LYS A 81 42.05 2.85 -29.22
N GLU A 82 42.23 4.04 -28.65
CA GLU A 82 41.55 5.28 -29.06
C GLU A 82 42.08 5.89 -30.38
N GLY A 83 43.21 5.41 -30.91
CA GLY A 83 43.69 5.80 -32.23
C GLY A 83 44.04 7.28 -32.39
N LEU A 84 44.63 7.92 -31.35
CA LEU A 84 45.15 9.29 -31.45
C LEU A 84 46.09 9.43 -32.67
N PRO A 85 45.92 10.47 -33.50
CA PRO A 85 46.62 10.57 -34.77
C PRO A 85 48.12 10.69 -34.56
N VAL A 86 48.80 9.77 -35.25
CA VAL A 86 50.23 9.72 -35.52
C VAL A 86 50.64 11.05 -36.16
N SER A 87 51.62 11.76 -35.59
CA SER A 87 52.30 12.83 -36.32
C SER A 87 52.86 12.22 -37.60
N SER A 88 52.28 12.58 -38.74
CA SER A 88 52.67 12.11 -40.05
C SER A 88 54.04 12.69 -40.43
N GLY A 89 55.07 11.89 -40.25
CA GLY A 89 56.43 12.08 -40.75
C GLY A 89 57.18 10.76 -40.65
N ASN A 90 57.58 10.23 -41.82
CA ASN A 90 58.28 8.97 -42.09
C ASN A 90 58.97 8.25 -40.91
N ASP A 91 58.76 6.93 -40.86
CA ASP A 91 59.52 5.93 -40.11
C ASP A 91 59.70 6.19 -38.60
N CYS A 92 58.60 6.19 -37.84
CA CYS A 92 58.69 5.85 -36.43
C CYS A 92 57.35 5.31 -35.92
N VAL A 93 57.41 4.13 -35.29
CA VAL A 93 56.29 3.50 -34.55
C VAL A 93 55.62 4.56 -33.66
N PRO A 94 54.27 4.67 -33.61
CA PRO A 94 53.58 5.67 -32.80
C PRO A 94 53.96 5.49 -31.34
N THR A 95 54.88 6.33 -30.87
CA THR A 95 55.41 6.25 -29.52
C THR A 95 54.56 7.17 -28.66
N ILE A 96 53.58 6.60 -27.95
CA ILE A 96 52.80 7.32 -26.95
C ILE A 96 53.78 7.95 -25.96
N SER A 97 53.82 9.27 -25.93
CA SER A 97 54.74 10.00 -25.07
C SER A 97 54.35 9.84 -23.59
N SER A 98 55.35 9.85 -22.70
CA SER A 98 55.10 9.85 -21.26
C SER A 98 54.25 11.05 -20.81
N THR A 99 54.32 12.17 -21.52
CA THR A 99 53.49 13.35 -21.27
C THR A 99 52.02 13.09 -21.58
N GLN A 100 51.70 12.46 -22.72
CA GLN A 100 50.32 12.09 -23.07
C GLN A 100 49.71 11.13 -22.05
N ILE A 101 50.50 10.15 -21.57
CA ILE A 101 50.06 9.22 -20.52
C ILE A 101 49.77 9.99 -19.22
N ARG A 102 50.69 10.86 -18.77
CA ARG A 102 50.50 11.65 -17.53
C ARG A 102 49.28 12.56 -17.62
N THR A 103 49.09 13.27 -18.74
CA THR A 103 47.93 14.13 -18.95
C THR A 103 46.63 13.32 -18.91
N ARG A 104 46.57 12.16 -19.58
CA ARG A 104 45.38 11.32 -19.55
C ARG A 104 45.11 10.70 -18.18
N ILE A 105 46.14 10.28 -17.46
CA ILE A 105 46.01 9.84 -16.06
C ILE A 105 45.36 10.95 -15.22
N GLN A 106 45.84 12.18 -15.35
CA GLN A 106 45.29 13.31 -14.58
C GLN A 106 43.80 13.55 -14.90
N VAL A 107 43.42 13.54 -16.18
CA VAL A 107 42.01 13.64 -16.59
C VAL A 107 41.17 12.50 -16.01
N ASN A 108 41.66 11.25 -16.06
CA ASN A 108 40.94 10.10 -15.51
C ASN A 108 40.79 10.18 -13.98
N VAL A 109 41.82 10.68 -13.27
CA VAL A 109 41.76 10.91 -11.82
C VAL A 109 40.69 11.94 -11.49
N GLU A 110 40.70 13.10 -12.16
CA GLU A 110 39.72 14.17 -11.93
C GLU A 110 38.29 13.70 -12.23
N ALA A 111 38.08 12.96 -13.32
CA ALA A 111 36.79 12.38 -13.67
C ALA A 111 36.32 11.34 -12.63
N ASN A 112 37.23 10.47 -12.17
CA ASN A 112 36.93 9.48 -11.13
C ASN A 112 36.56 10.14 -9.80
N GLU A 113 37.24 11.24 -9.43
CA GLU A 113 36.91 11.99 -8.22
C GLU A 113 35.51 12.61 -8.29
N LEU A 114 35.12 13.15 -9.45
CA LEU A 114 33.78 13.68 -9.65
C LEU A 114 32.72 12.58 -9.51
N LEU A 115 32.91 11.44 -10.19
CA LEU A 115 32.02 10.28 -10.09
C LEU A 115 31.89 9.76 -8.65
N ARG A 116 32.99 9.75 -7.88
CA ARG A 116 32.96 9.38 -6.45
C ARG A 116 32.12 10.35 -5.64
N LYS A 117 32.29 11.67 -5.85
CA LYS A 117 31.53 12.70 -5.13
C LYS A 117 30.03 12.60 -5.41
N GLU A 118 29.66 12.43 -6.68
CA GLU A 118 28.26 12.22 -7.10
C GLU A 118 27.68 10.95 -6.47
N TYR A 119 28.39 9.82 -6.57
CA TYR A 119 27.95 8.55 -5.99
C TYR A 119 27.76 8.63 -4.47
N ILE A 120 28.70 9.24 -3.74
CA ILE A 120 28.60 9.43 -2.30
C ILE A 120 27.36 10.28 -1.96
N THR A 121 27.12 11.35 -2.72
CA THR A 121 25.95 12.21 -2.53
C THR A 121 24.64 11.44 -2.72
N LYS A 122 24.53 10.64 -3.80
CA LYS A 122 23.40 9.74 -4.04
C LYS A 122 23.18 8.78 -2.87
N CYS A 123 24.24 8.15 -2.37
CA CYS A 123 24.16 7.22 -1.24
C CYS A 123 23.69 7.89 0.04
N ILE A 124 24.20 9.09 0.35
CA ILE A 124 23.79 9.86 1.53
C ILE A 124 22.30 10.22 1.43
N ASN A 125 21.86 10.73 0.28
CA ASN A 125 20.46 11.09 0.07
C ASN A 125 19.54 9.87 0.16
N TRP A 126 19.94 8.75 -0.46
CA TRP A 126 19.20 7.50 -0.38
C TRP A 126 19.06 7.02 1.05
N GLN A 127 20.16 6.99 1.81
CA GLN A 127 20.17 6.53 3.20
C GLN A 127 19.32 7.45 4.10
N SER A 128 19.38 8.75 3.87
CA SER A 128 18.57 9.75 4.56
C SER A 128 17.08 9.53 4.29
N CYS A 129 16.70 9.41 3.01
CA CYS A 129 15.33 9.14 2.59
C CYS A 129 14.80 7.83 3.18
N ASN A 130 15.57 6.74 3.07
CA ASN A 130 15.21 5.43 3.61
C ASN A 130 15.03 5.47 5.13
N SER A 131 15.96 6.10 5.85
CA SER A 131 15.89 6.18 7.32
C SER A 131 14.66 6.95 7.79
N ARG A 132 14.35 8.09 7.15
CA ARG A 132 13.15 8.89 7.48
C ARG A 132 11.87 8.15 7.15
N ALA A 133 11.79 7.53 5.98
CA ALA A 133 10.66 6.71 5.59
C ALA A 133 10.46 5.54 6.57
N CYS A 134 11.54 4.90 7.03
CA CYS A 134 11.52 3.85 8.06
C CYS A 134 10.92 4.36 9.38
N VAL A 135 11.34 5.54 9.85
CA VAL A 135 10.80 6.14 11.08
C VAL A 135 9.30 6.42 10.92
N GLN A 136 8.90 7.06 9.83
CA GLN A 136 7.50 7.38 9.57
C GLN A 136 6.64 6.11 9.45
N LEU A 137 7.12 5.08 8.74
CA LEU A 137 6.46 3.78 8.65
C LEU A 137 6.27 3.17 10.05
N ARG A 138 7.37 3.05 10.82
CA ARG A 138 7.37 2.44 12.17
C ARG A 138 6.46 3.17 13.15
N ASN A 139 6.31 4.49 13.00
CA ASN A 139 5.39 5.29 13.80
C ASN A 139 3.92 4.97 13.55
N THR A 140 3.57 4.30 12.46
CA THR A 140 2.19 3.88 12.17
C THR A 140 1.89 2.42 12.57
N LEU A 141 2.86 1.71 13.16
CA LEU A 141 2.71 0.29 13.49
C LEU A 141 2.22 0.09 14.93
N GLY A 142 1.35 -0.92 15.12
CA GLY A 142 1.10 -1.54 16.42
C GLY A 142 2.31 -2.32 16.93
N VAL A 143 2.25 -2.82 18.17
CA VAL A 143 3.39 -3.45 18.86
C VAL A 143 3.89 -4.69 18.10
N GLU A 144 2.97 -5.55 17.66
CA GLU A 144 3.26 -6.80 16.96
C GLU A 144 3.88 -6.53 15.59
N ALA A 145 3.27 -5.62 14.83
CA ALA A 145 3.76 -5.20 13.51
C ALA A 145 5.14 -4.53 13.60
N LYS A 146 5.38 -3.74 14.64
CA LYS A 146 6.68 -3.10 14.90
C LYS A 146 7.76 -4.11 15.24
N SER A 147 7.44 -5.12 16.05
CA SER A 147 8.34 -6.23 16.36
C SER A 147 8.75 -7.00 15.10
N LEU A 148 7.79 -7.29 14.22
CA LEU A 148 7.98 -8.04 12.97
C LEU A 148 9.03 -7.44 12.02
N VAL A 149 9.17 -6.12 12.02
CA VAL A 149 10.10 -5.38 11.14
C VAL A 149 11.24 -4.69 11.89
N SER A 150 11.41 -4.99 13.18
CA SER A 150 12.38 -4.32 14.06
C SER A 150 13.81 -4.32 13.51
N GLN A 151 14.24 -5.43 12.92
CA GLN A 151 15.57 -5.63 12.34
C GLN A 151 15.71 -5.16 10.88
N LYS A 152 14.64 -4.69 10.24
CA LYS A 152 14.66 -4.24 8.83
C LYS A 152 15.06 -2.78 8.76
N THR A 153 16.23 -2.52 8.17
CA THR A 153 16.79 -1.17 7.95
C THR A 153 16.27 -0.55 6.66
N ASP A 154 15.96 -1.38 5.65
CA ASP A 154 15.33 -0.97 4.40
C ASP A 154 13.81 -0.88 4.57
N VAL A 155 13.26 0.31 4.28
CA VAL A 155 11.84 0.62 4.45
C VAL A 155 10.95 -0.21 3.51
N ARG A 156 11.44 -0.50 2.30
CA ARG A 156 10.72 -1.30 1.31
C ARG A 156 10.65 -2.75 1.76
N GLU A 157 11.76 -3.30 2.25
CA GLU A 157 11.78 -4.67 2.78
C GLU A 157 10.93 -4.81 4.04
N ALA A 158 10.91 -3.79 4.91
CA ALA A 158 9.97 -3.71 6.02
C ALA A 158 8.51 -3.71 5.52
N PHE A 159 8.18 -2.85 4.56
CA PHE A 159 6.82 -2.76 4.00
C PHE A 159 6.39 -4.06 3.31
N LYS A 160 7.25 -4.68 2.48
CA LYS A 160 6.98 -5.99 1.86
C LYS A 160 6.69 -7.06 2.90
N LYS A 161 7.44 -7.08 4.01
CA LYS A 161 7.22 -8.04 5.10
C LYS A 161 5.84 -7.82 5.74
N LEU A 162 5.46 -6.58 6.04
CA LEU A 162 4.14 -6.24 6.58
C LEU A 162 3.03 -6.64 5.60
N LYS A 163 3.20 -6.30 4.32
CA LYS A 163 2.24 -6.65 3.26
C LYS A 163 2.09 -8.17 3.13
N LYS A 164 3.18 -8.93 3.11
CA LYS A 164 3.11 -10.40 3.06
C LYS A 164 2.33 -10.99 4.25
N THR A 165 2.53 -10.44 5.45
CA THR A 165 1.91 -10.94 6.68
C THR A 165 0.44 -10.50 6.82
N TYR A 166 0.12 -9.26 6.46
CA TYR A 166 -1.17 -8.64 6.77
C TYR A 166 -2.06 -8.37 5.55
N ALA A 167 -1.54 -8.38 4.32
CA ALA A 167 -2.36 -8.24 3.11
C ALA A 167 -2.92 -9.57 2.60
N SER A 168 -2.32 -10.69 3.00
CA SER A 168 -2.80 -12.02 2.61
C SER A 168 -4.14 -12.29 3.29
N SER A 169 -5.21 -12.39 2.50
CA SER A 169 -6.53 -12.83 2.96
C SER A 169 -6.42 -14.26 3.50
N SER A 170 -6.24 -14.43 4.81
CA SER A 170 -6.22 -15.77 5.39
C SER A 170 -7.62 -16.38 5.29
N HIS A 171 -7.70 -17.67 4.95
CA HIS A 171 -8.97 -18.39 4.89
C HIS A 171 -9.69 -18.34 6.24
N GLN A 172 -8.94 -18.27 7.34
CA GLN A 172 -9.47 -18.05 8.68
C GLN A 172 -10.20 -16.71 8.83
N GLN A 173 -9.67 -15.61 8.29
CA GLN A 173 -10.35 -14.31 8.34
C GLN A 173 -11.56 -14.25 7.40
N ALA A 174 -11.48 -14.88 6.22
CA ALA A 174 -12.65 -15.05 5.37
C ALA A 174 -13.77 -15.82 6.10
N PHE A 175 -13.40 -16.88 6.82
CA PHE A 175 -14.32 -17.64 7.67
C PHE A 175 -14.88 -16.79 8.82
N VAL A 176 -14.05 -16.02 9.54
CA VAL A 176 -14.53 -15.13 10.63
C VAL A 176 -15.49 -14.05 10.13
N ARG A 177 -15.25 -13.49 8.94
CA ARG A 177 -16.19 -12.52 8.33
C ARG A 177 -17.49 -13.20 7.92
N TYR A 178 -17.40 -14.41 7.35
CA TYR A 178 -18.56 -15.22 7.02
C TYR A 178 -19.39 -15.54 8.27
N THR A 179 -18.78 -16.03 9.34
CA THR A 179 -19.47 -16.32 10.61
C THR A 179 -20.09 -15.07 11.21
N LYS A 180 -19.36 -13.94 11.24
CA LYS A 180 -19.90 -12.65 11.70
C LYS A 180 -21.18 -12.26 10.93
N TRP A 181 -21.23 -12.51 9.62
CA TRP A 181 -22.41 -12.22 8.82
C TRP A 181 -23.55 -13.23 9.05
N VAL A 182 -23.26 -14.54 9.07
CA VAL A 182 -24.30 -15.56 9.21
C VAL A 182 -24.88 -15.67 10.63
N ASP A 183 -24.11 -15.30 11.65
CA ASP A 183 -24.53 -15.34 13.06
C ASP A 183 -25.37 -14.11 13.47
N LEU A 184 -25.55 -13.13 12.58
CA LEU A 184 -26.43 -12.00 12.85
C LEU A 184 -27.89 -12.46 12.90
N LEU A 185 -28.53 -12.23 14.05
CA LEU A 185 -29.94 -12.54 14.27
C LEU A 185 -30.69 -11.29 14.72
N PHE A 186 -31.86 -11.04 14.13
CA PHE A 186 -32.74 -9.96 14.54
C PHE A 186 -33.55 -10.36 15.77
N LYS A 187 -32.97 -10.12 16.96
CA LYS A 187 -33.64 -10.43 18.24
C LYS A 187 -34.46 -9.23 18.75
N ASN A 188 -33.79 -8.10 18.95
CA ASN A 188 -34.33 -6.89 19.56
C ASN A 188 -33.80 -5.62 18.85
N GLY A 189 -34.46 -4.48 19.08
CA GLY A 189 -34.09 -3.19 18.48
C GLY A 189 -34.99 -2.80 17.31
N THR A 190 -34.55 -1.83 16.52
CA THR A 190 -35.25 -1.37 15.31
C THR A 190 -34.81 -2.18 14.09
N ALA A 191 -35.73 -2.43 13.15
CA ALA A 191 -35.41 -3.04 11.86
C ALA A 191 -34.30 -2.27 11.12
N SER A 192 -34.34 -0.93 11.15
CA SER A 192 -33.34 -0.07 10.49
C SER A 192 -31.91 -0.30 11.00
N ASN A 193 -31.73 -0.43 12.32
CA ASN A 193 -30.41 -0.66 12.91
C ASN A 193 -29.90 -2.08 12.62
N PHE A 194 -30.81 -3.05 12.53
CA PHE A 194 -30.47 -4.41 12.13
C PHE A 194 -30.02 -4.47 10.66
N VAL A 195 -30.82 -3.90 9.74
CA VAL A 195 -30.47 -3.84 8.30
C VAL A 195 -29.11 -3.18 8.10
N ARG A 196 -28.84 -2.04 8.77
CA ARG A 196 -27.54 -1.37 8.72
C ARG A 196 -26.40 -2.31 9.13
N LYS A 197 -26.52 -3.01 10.27
CA LYS A 197 -25.50 -3.96 10.76
C LYS A 197 -25.31 -5.15 9.82
N PHE A 198 -26.39 -5.63 9.23
CA PHE A 198 -26.38 -6.72 8.26
C PHE A 198 -25.64 -6.32 6.98
N GLN A 199 -25.95 -5.15 6.43
CA GLN A 199 -25.28 -4.58 5.26
C GLN A 199 -23.80 -4.27 5.52
N GLU A 200 -23.46 -3.76 6.71
CA GLU A 200 -22.06 -3.56 7.12
C GLU A 200 -21.27 -4.88 7.14
N ALA A 201 -21.83 -5.94 7.72
CA ALA A 201 -21.18 -7.25 7.74
C ALA A 201 -21.08 -7.89 6.35
N LEU A 202 -22.09 -7.69 5.49
CA LEU A 202 -22.07 -8.12 4.10
C LEU A 202 -21.00 -7.38 3.28
N CYS A 203 -20.89 -6.06 3.48
CA CYS A 203 -19.86 -5.24 2.83
C CYS A 203 -18.46 -5.70 3.24
N ASP A 204 -18.24 -5.96 4.54
CA ASP A 204 -16.98 -6.52 5.06
C ASP A 204 -16.60 -7.84 4.36
N LEU A 205 -17.58 -8.72 4.15
CA LEU A 205 -17.39 -10.02 3.51
C LEU A 205 -17.08 -9.88 2.02
N THR A 206 -17.92 -9.15 1.29
CA THR A 206 -17.83 -9.00 -0.18
C THR A 206 -16.60 -8.20 -0.63
N ALA A 207 -16.08 -7.30 0.20
CA ALA A 207 -14.81 -6.61 -0.03
C ALA A 207 -13.62 -7.57 -0.21
N THR A 208 -13.73 -8.81 0.28
CA THR A 208 -12.67 -9.83 0.17
C THR A 208 -13.02 -11.04 -0.67
N ALA A 209 -14.29 -11.44 -0.72
CA ALA A 209 -14.76 -12.62 -1.44
C ALA A 209 -15.35 -12.32 -2.83
N GLY A 210 -15.56 -11.04 -3.17
CA GLY A 210 -16.31 -10.63 -4.34
C GLY A 210 -17.81 -10.51 -4.07
N ALA A 211 -18.58 -10.13 -5.09
CA ALA A 211 -20.02 -9.95 -4.97
C ALA A 211 -20.74 -11.28 -4.71
N LEU A 212 -21.71 -11.26 -3.79
CA LEU A 212 -22.56 -12.41 -3.50
C LEU A 212 -23.79 -12.43 -4.42
N PRO A 213 -24.27 -13.61 -4.83
CA PRO A 213 -25.54 -13.71 -5.53
C PRO A 213 -26.69 -13.19 -4.67
N PRO A 214 -27.60 -12.33 -5.18
CA PRO A 214 -28.71 -11.76 -4.41
C PRO A 214 -29.60 -12.80 -3.73
N VAL A 215 -29.75 -13.99 -4.32
CA VAL A 215 -30.52 -15.10 -3.74
C VAL A 215 -29.88 -15.63 -2.46
N VAL A 216 -28.54 -15.68 -2.39
CA VAL A 216 -27.81 -16.11 -1.19
C VAL A 216 -27.98 -15.10 -0.07
N GLU A 217 -27.89 -13.80 -0.40
CA GLU A 217 -28.14 -12.70 0.55
C GLU A 217 -29.57 -12.76 1.10
N LEU A 218 -30.56 -12.98 0.23
CA LEU A 218 -31.97 -13.13 0.61
C LEU A 218 -32.19 -14.32 1.55
N CYS A 219 -31.65 -15.50 1.22
CA CYS A 219 -31.76 -16.68 2.08
C CYS A 219 -31.18 -16.42 3.47
N GLN A 220 -29.99 -15.81 3.53
CA GLN A 220 -29.37 -15.48 4.81
C GLN A 220 -30.16 -14.43 5.58
N PHE A 221 -30.69 -13.41 4.91
CA PHE A 221 -31.54 -12.40 5.54
C PHE A 221 -32.82 -13.02 6.13
N LYS A 222 -33.47 -13.92 5.39
CA LYS A 222 -34.64 -14.68 5.89
C LYS A 222 -34.28 -15.50 7.12
N MET A 223 -33.16 -16.22 7.09
CA MET A 223 -32.67 -16.98 8.26
C MET A 223 -32.43 -16.06 9.46
N ALA A 224 -31.82 -14.90 9.22
CA ALA A 224 -31.47 -13.95 10.26
C ALA A 224 -32.69 -13.38 11.02
N ILE A 225 -33.87 -13.34 10.40
CA ILE A 225 -35.09 -12.80 10.99
C ILE A 225 -36.14 -13.88 11.35
N ALA A 226 -35.97 -15.13 10.91
CA ALA A 226 -36.98 -16.20 11.01
C ALA A 226 -37.37 -16.56 12.45
N GLU A 227 -36.42 -16.50 13.38
CA GLU A 227 -36.67 -16.81 14.80
C GLU A 227 -37.50 -15.74 15.51
N ASN A 228 -37.61 -14.54 14.94
CA ASN A 228 -38.39 -13.46 15.53
C ASN A 228 -39.85 -13.54 15.09
N SER A 229 -40.75 -13.83 16.02
CA SER A 229 -42.19 -13.93 15.76
C SER A 229 -42.77 -12.67 15.11
N ARG A 230 -42.20 -11.49 15.38
CA ARG A 230 -42.61 -10.21 14.77
C ARG A 230 -42.40 -10.18 13.26
N CYS A 231 -41.51 -11.02 12.74
CA CYS A 231 -41.15 -11.08 11.34
C CYS A 231 -41.96 -12.12 10.56
N HIS A 232 -42.78 -12.95 11.21
CA HIS A 232 -43.54 -14.01 10.55
C HIS A 232 -44.51 -13.47 9.49
N ALA A 233 -45.25 -12.40 9.83
CA ALA A 233 -46.16 -11.75 8.88
C ALA A 233 -45.40 -11.17 7.66
N PHE A 234 -44.22 -10.57 7.88
CA PHE A 234 -43.38 -10.10 6.78
C PHE A 234 -42.90 -11.26 5.90
N LEU A 235 -42.36 -12.31 6.50
CA LEU A 235 -41.84 -13.48 5.78
C LEU A 235 -42.90 -14.19 4.94
N GLN A 236 -44.13 -14.29 5.44
CA GLN A 236 -45.25 -14.91 4.71
C GLN A 236 -45.73 -14.07 3.52
N ASN A 237 -45.65 -12.74 3.63
CA ASN A 237 -46.16 -11.81 2.62
C ASN A 237 -45.08 -11.30 1.64
N LEU A 238 -43.81 -11.63 1.88
CA LEU A 238 -42.69 -11.17 1.05
C LEU A 238 -42.79 -11.71 -0.38
N LYS A 239 -42.90 -10.80 -1.35
CA LYS A 239 -42.91 -11.14 -2.77
C LYS A 239 -41.50 -10.99 -3.35
N VAL A 240 -40.92 -12.11 -3.79
CA VAL A 240 -39.56 -12.14 -4.33
C VAL A 240 -39.62 -12.18 -5.85
N ILE A 241 -39.04 -11.18 -6.51
CA ILE A 241 -38.82 -11.18 -7.97
C ILE A 241 -37.34 -11.44 -8.21
N GLU A 242 -36.96 -12.69 -8.43
CA GLU A 242 -35.54 -13.12 -8.49
C GLU A 242 -34.71 -12.44 -9.58
N LYS A 243 -35.36 -11.92 -10.63
CA LYS A 243 -34.71 -11.22 -11.76
C LYS A 243 -34.55 -9.71 -11.54
N ASP A 244 -34.98 -9.19 -10.40
CA ASP A 244 -34.88 -7.77 -10.10
C ASP A 244 -33.43 -7.39 -9.73
N ALA A 245 -32.88 -6.40 -10.43
CA ALA A 245 -31.53 -5.91 -10.17
C ALA A 245 -31.38 -5.27 -8.78
N ASN A 246 -32.49 -4.76 -8.20
CA ASN A 246 -32.51 -4.10 -6.89
C ASN A 246 -33.30 -4.93 -5.86
N LEU A 247 -33.30 -6.26 -6.01
CA LEU A 247 -34.08 -7.17 -5.17
C LEU A 247 -33.87 -6.90 -3.66
N MET A 248 -32.61 -6.86 -3.22
CA MET A 248 -32.30 -6.76 -1.80
C MET A 248 -32.63 -5.37 -1.22
N ASP A 249 -32.40 -4.30 -1.97
CA ASP A 249 -32.77 -2.94 -1.54
C ASP A 249 -34.27 -2.84 -1.27
N LYS A 250 -35.10 -3.46 -2.14
CA LYS A 250 -36.56 -3.51 -1.94
C LYS A 250 -36.94 -4.33 -0.69
N VAL A 251 -36.33 -5.51 -0.52
CA VAL A 251 -36.56 -6.37 0.65
C VAL A 251 -36.23 -5.62 1.95
N TYR A 252 -35.13 -4.86 1.98
CA TYR A 252 -34.73 -4.09 3.15
C TYR A 252 -35.70 -2.96 3.48
N VAL A 253 -36.15 -2.20 2.46
CA VAL A 253 -37.15 -1.13 2.65
C VAL A 253 -38.47 -1.71 3.15
N GLU A 254 -38.99 -2.75 2.49
CA GLU A 254 -40.24 -3.40 2.87
C GLU A 254 -40.18 -3.96 4.30
N PHE A 255 -39.04 -4.52 4.72
CA PHE A 255 -38.84 -5.02 6.08
C PHE A 255 -38.91 -3.90 7.12
N VAL A 256 -38.22 -2.78 6.86
CA VAL A 256 -38.21 -1.62 7.77
C VAL A 256 -39.61 -1.03 7.91
N ASP A 257 -40.34 -0.91 6.81
CA ASP A 257 -41.71 -0.39 6.80
C ASP A 257 -42.66 -1.33 7.57
N ALA A 258 -42.58 -2.64 7.31
CA ALA A 258 -43.42 -3.63 7.98
C ALA A 258 -43.20 -3.64 9.50
N GLU A 259 -41.95 -3.57 9.97
CA GLU A 259 -41.65 -3.56 11.41
C GLU A 259 -42.09 -2.24 12.07
N THR A 260 -41.88 -1.11 11.39
CA THR A 260 -42.27 0.21 11.90
C THR A 260 -43.80 0.32 12.07
N ASN A 261 -44.55 -0.21 11.10
CA ASN A 261 -46.01 -0.25 11.16
C ASN A 261 -46.52 -1.19 12.29
N ASN A 262 -45.94 -2.38 12.42
CA ASN A 262 -46.29 -3.32 13.51
C ASN A 262 -45.99 -2.76 14.91
N ARG A 263 -44.89 -2.01 15.04
CA ARG A 263 -44.52 -1.36 16.31
C ARG A 263 -45.47 -0.21 16.66
N SER A 264 -45.95 0.53 15.67
CA SER A 264 -46.93 1.61 15.87
C SER A 264 -48.28 1.05 16.30
N LEU A 265 -48.74 -0.03 15.66
CA LEU A 265 -50.00 -0.72 16.00
C LEU A 265 -49.97 -1.33 17.40
N SER A 266 -48.86 -1.97 17.79
CA SER A 266 -48.72 -2.55 19.14
C SER A 266 -48.64 -1.48 20.24
N GLN A 267 -48.07 -0.30 19.96
CA GLN A 267 -48.08 0.83 20.89
C GLN A 267 -49.44 1.51 21.04
N LEU A 268 -50.27 1.50 19.99
CA LEU A 268 -51.64 2.01 20.04
C LEU A 268 -52.56 1.09 20.86
N ASN A 269 -52.44 -0.23 20.69
CA ASN A 269 -53.23 -1.18 21.47
C ASN A 269 -52.91 -1.14 22.97
N ASN A 270 -51.63 -0.96 23.35
CA ASN A 270 -51.22 -0.84 24.76
C ASN A 270 -51.59 0.50 25.42
N ARG A 271 -52.18 1.46 24.71
CA ARG A 271 -52.66 2.75 25.27
C ARG A 271 -54.16 2.77 25.53
N HIS A 272 -54.87 1.70 25.16
CA HIS A 272 -56.31 1.56 25.35
C HIS A 272 -56.70 0.51 26.40
N ASP A 273 -55.70 -0.07 27.08
CA ASP A 273 -55.83 -0.85 28.32
C ASP A 273 -55.29 -0.03 29.51
#